data_AF-A0A7V3ACI0-F1
#
_entry.id   AF-A0A7V3ACI0-F1
#
_cell.length_a   1.000
_cell.length_b   1.000
_cell.length_c   1.000
_cell.angle_alpha   90.00
_cell.angle_beta   90.00
_cell.angle_gamma   90.00
#
_symmetry.space_group_name_H-M   'P 1'
#
loop_
_entity.id
_entity.type
_entity.pdbx_description
1 polymer ?
#
loop_
_entity_poly.entity_id
_entity_poly.type
_entity_poly.pdbx_seq_one_letter_code
_entity_poly.pdbx_strand_id
1 'polypeptide(L)'
;MGGTKALTLTPVVGTPKREYAESFVPGEEPLEDGELRVTVLGSGNPWPTRAQSSASVMVEVGNPERDLFVFDLGTGSIANYASLKLPVNALNKVFITHLHADHMGDILTLGGSLAKVGRADGPVYVWGPSGTEPRLAGLYHTLLSPQVVAMLFQELGAVYAGPVVQTQDLTVINVTKEAVVSRQAKVIPQLPPIAGKQHASFTPVHIPPPAWWAEALIPID
;
A
#
# COMPACT_ATOMS: atom_id res chain seq x y z
N MET A 1 -24.23 -4.88 -12.75
CA MET A 1 -23.12 -5.68 -13.29
C MET A 1 -22.57 -6.53 -12.14
N GLY A 2 -22.23 -7.80 -12.38
CA GLY A 2 -21.95 -8.78 -11.31
C GLY A 2 -22.82 -10.05 -11.37
N GLY A 3 -23.18 -10.50 -12.58
CA GLY A 3 -23.87 -11.78 -12.75
C GLY A 3 -22.91 -12.96 -12.60
N THR A 4 -23.44 -14.15 -12.32
CA THR A 4 -22.66 -15.40 -12.20
C THR A 4 -22.31 -16.03 -13.55
N LYS A 5 -22.76 -15.42 -14.65
CA LYS A 5 -22.53 -15.90 -16.02
C LYS A 5 -21.56 -14.99 -16.76
N ALA A 6 -20.68 -15.59 -17.53
CA ALA A 6 -19.78 -14.87 -18.41
C ALA A 6 -20.57 -14.08 -19.48
N LEU A 7 -20.16 -12.83 -19.71
CA LEU A 7 -20.71 -11.99 -20.79
C LEU A 7 -20.01 -12.33 -22.11
N THR A 8 -20.41 -13.43 -22.74
CA THR A 8 -19.79 -13.93 -23.97
C THR A 8 -20.82 -14.60 -24.88
N LEU A 9 -20.62 -14.52 -26.19
CA LEU A 9 -21.39 -15.29 -27.18
C LEU A 9 -20.80 -16.68 -27.42
N THR A 10 -19.54 -16.88 -27.03
CA THR A 10 -18.78 -18.11 -27.28
C THR A 10 -18.07 -18.51 -25.99
N PRO A 11 -18.80 -19.12 -25.03
CA PRO A 11 -18.23 -19.47 -23.72
C PRO A 11 -17.16 -20.56 -23.80
N VAL A 12 -17.18 -21.38 -24.86
CA VAL A 12 -16.20 -22.44 -25.08
C VAL A 12 -15.60 -22.28 -26.47
N VAL A 13 -14.27 -22.18 -26.54
CA VAL A 13 -13.49 -22.22 -27.78
C VAL A 13 -12.62 -23.47 -27.75
N GLY A 14 -12.74 -24.33 -28.77
CA GLY A 14 -12.01 -25.61 -28.83
C GLY A 14 -12.71 -26.75 -28.09
N THR A 15 -11.94 -27.76 -27.66
CA THR A 15 -12.44 -28.94 -26.95
C THR A 15 -11.79 -29.04 -25.57
N PRO A 16 -12.53 -28.71 -24.48
CA PRO A 16 -12.02 -28.82 -23.12
C PRO A 16 -11.65 -30.27 -22.75
N LYS A 17 -10.62 -30.42 -21.91
CA LYS A 17 -10.22 -31.73 -21.36
C LYS A 17 -11.23 -32.28 -20.34
N ARG A 18 -12.03 -31.40 -19.74
CA ARG A 18 -13.06 -31.70 -18.76
C ARG A 18 -14.24 -30.75 -18.92
N GLU A 19 -15.36 -31.11 -18.33
CA GLU A 19 -16.50 -30.20 -18.18
C GLU A 19 -16.18 -29.17 -17.08
N TYR A 20 -16.51 -27.90 -17.35
CA TYR A 20 -16.39 -26.81 -16.40
C TYR A 20 -17.78 -26.37 -15.95
N ALA A 21 -17.94 -26.05 -14.67
CA ALA A 21 -19.18 -25.50 -14.16
C ALA A 21 -19.48 -24.14 -14.83
N GLU A 22 -20.76 -23.78 -14.95
CA GLU A 22 -21.16 -22.48 -15.52
C GLU A 22 -20.55 -21.30 -14.75
N SER A 23 -20.38 -21.46 -13.43
CA SER A 23 -19.74 -20.50 -12.55
C SER A 23 -18.63 -21.16 -11.74
N PHE A 24 -17.47 -20.52 -11.70
CA PHE A 24 -16.36 -20.94 -10.85
C PHE A 24 -16.70 -20.71 -9.37
N VAL A 25 -16.52 -21.75 -8.55
CA VAL A 25 -16.64 -21.66 -7.08
C VAL A 25 -15.25 -21.73 -6.46
N PRO A 26 -14.77 -20.65 -5.78
CA PRO A 26 -13.43 -20.63 -5.22
C PRO A 26 -13.18 -21.77 -4.22
N GLY A 27 -12.15 -22.57 -4.52
CA GLY A 27 -11.71 -23.73 -3.73
C GLY A 27 -12.27 -25.08 -4.19
N GLU A 28 -13.26 -25.11 -5.09
CA GLU A 28 -13.90 -26.37 -5.52
C GLU A 28 -13.28 -26.97 -6.80
N GLU A 29 -12.58 -26.16 -7.59
CA GLU A 29 -11.96 -26.60 -8.85
C GLU A 29 -10.43 -26.50 -8.77
N PRO A 30 -9.71 -27.64 -8.72
CA PRO A 30 -8.25 -27.63 -8.72
C PRO A 30 -7.70 -27.12 -10.05
N LEU A 31 -6.56 -26.43 -9.97
CA LEU A 31 -5.76 -26.04 -11.14
C LEU A 31 -4.92 -27.24 -11.60
N GLU A 32 -5.07 -27.64 -12.86
CA GLU A 32 -4.33 -28.77 -13.43
C GLU A 32 -2.90 -28.40 -13.80
N ASP A 33 -2.02 -29.40 -13.91
CA ASP A 33 -0.67 -29.18 -14.40
C ASP A 33 -0.69 -28.73 -15.87
N GLY A 34 0.01 -27.63 -16.17
CA GLY A 34 0.00 -26.98 -17.48
C GLY A 34 -1.26 -26.15 -17.79
N GLU A 35 -2.16 -25.95 -16.83
CA GLU A 35 -3.31 -25.04 -16.94
C GLU A 35 -2.94 -23.61 -16.52
N LEU A 36 -3.56 -22.61 -17.14
CA LEU A 36 -3.58 -21.24 -16.64
C LEU A 36 -5.01 -20.87 -16.27
N ARG A 37 -5.23 -20.34 -15.07
CA ARG A 37 -6.50 -19.75 -14.68
C ARG A 37 -6.33 -18.25 -14.54
N VAL A 38 -7.10 -17.49 -15.33
CA VAL A 38 -7.04 -16.03 -15.36
C VAL A 38 -8.30 -15.47 -14.70
N THR A 39 -8.11 -14.70 -13.63
CA THR A 39 -9.20 -14.05 -12.91
C THR A 39 -9.04 -12.54 -12.98
N VAL A 40 -10.07 -11.85 -13.49
CA VAL A 40 -10.09 -10.39 -13.48
C VAL A 40 -10.51 -9.91 -12.09
N LEU A 41 -9.55 -9.44 -11.31
CA LEU A 41 -9.78 -8.87 -9.98
C LEU A 41 -10.38 -7.47 -10.06
N GLY A 42 -10.24 -6.78 -11.18
CA GLY A 42 -10.93 -5.53 -11.44
C GLY A 42 -10.85 -5.11 -12.90
N SER A 43 -11.96 -4.59 -13.42
CA SER A 43 -12.15 -4.27 -14.84
C SER A 43 -12.55 -2.81 -15.07
N GLY A 44 -12.48 -1.99 -14.02
CA GLY A 44 -12.94 -0.61 -14.00
C GLY A 44 -11.86 0.40 -14.37
N ASN A 45 -12.24 1.66 -14.24
CA ASN A 45 -11.42 2.84 -14.53
C ASN A 45 -10.98 3.50 -13.20
N PRO A 46 -10.46 4.74 -13.21
CA PRO A 46 -10.01 5.41 -11.99
C PRO A 46 -11.07 5.64 -10.92
N TRP A 47 -12.34 5.51 -11.26
CA TRP A 47 -13.45 5.67 -10.32
C TRP A 47 -13.99 4.29 -9.92
N PRO A 48 -13.37 3.60 -8.94
CA PRO A 48 -13.86 2.29 -8.53
C PRO A 48 -15.28 2.41 -7.98
N THR A 49 -16.12 1.46 -8.33
CA THR A 49 -17.48 1.34 -7.78
C THR A 49 -17.60 0.02 -7.05
N ARG A 50 -18.64 -0.13 -6.22
CA ARG A 50 -18.94 -1.42 -5.57
C ARG A 50 -19.08 -2.59 -6.55
N ALA A 51 -19.50 -2.32 -7.78
CA ALA A 51 -19.71 -3.33 -8.80
C ALA A 51 -18.48 -3.58 -9.68
N GLN A 52 -17.45 -2.72 -9.61
CA GLN A 52 -16.31 -2.75 -10.51
C GLN A 52 -15.11 -2.05 -9.89
N SER A 53 -14.15 -2.84 -9.38
CA SER A 53 -12.84 -2.37 -8.91
C SER A 53 -11.97 -1.89 -10.07
N SER A 54 -10.94 -1.08 -9.78
CA SER A 54 -9.98 -0.61 -10.78
C SER A 54 -9.13 -1.75 -11.36
N ALA A 55 -8.35 -1.48 -12.40
CA ALA A 55 -7.68 -2.50 -13.21
C ALA A 55 -6.81 -3.47 -12.39
N SER A 56 -7.10 -4.77 -12.53
CA SER A 56 -6.26 -5.84 -12.02
C SER A 56 -6.64 -7.20 -12.63
N VAL A 57 -5.64 -7.96 -13.06
CA VAL A 57 -5.79 -9.32 -13.58
C VAL A 57 -4.82 -10.23 -12.84
N MET A 58 -5.30 -11.35 -12.32
CA MET A 58 -4.50 -12.39 -11.69
C MET A 58 -4.42 -13.62 -12.60
N VAL A 59 -3.26 -14.26 -12.61
CA VAL A 59 -2.99 -15.52 -13.31
C VAL A 59 -2.47 -16.53 -12.30
N GLU A 60 -3.21 -17.62 -12.11
CA GLU A 60 -2.77 -18.82 -11.40
C GLU A 60 -2.12 -19.77 -12.42
N VAL A 61 -0.94 -20.29 -12.10
CA VAL A 61 -0.15 -21.12 -13.00
C VAL A 61 -0.09 -22.57 -12.51
N GLY A 62 -0.43 -23.50 -13.39
CA GLY A 62 -0.35 -24.95 -13.17
C GLY A 62 1.08 -25.50 -13.24
N ASN A 63 2.05 -24.81 -12.66
CA ASN A 63 3.43 -25.29 -12.50
C ASN A 63 3.61 -25.96 -11.13
N PRO A 64 4.73 -26.68 -10.89
CA PRO A 64 4.98 -27.31 -9.59
C PRO A 64 4.90 -26.33 -8.41
N GLU A 65 5.27 -25.07 -8.61
CA GLU A 65 5.28 -24.01 -7.59
C GLU A 65 3.91 -23.37 -7.34
N ARG A 66 2.93 -23.59 -8.23
CA ARG A 66 1.59 -22.98 -8.18
C ARG A 66 1.64 -21.45 -8.11
N ASP A 67 2.44 -20.86 -9.00
CA ASP A 67 2.68 -19.41 -9.01
C ASP A 67 1.42 -18.59 -9.22
N LEU A 68 1.36 -17.45 -8.50
CA LEU A 68 0.38 -16.39 -8.72
C LEU A 68 1.09 -15.16 -9.27
N PHE A 69 0.68 -14.72 -10.46
CA PHE A 69 1.10 -13.45 -11.05
C PHE A 69 -0.07 -12.48 -11.10
N VAL A 70 0.16 -11.23 -10.72
CA VAL A 70 -0.85 -10.17 -10.83
C VAL A 70 -0.34 -9.09 -11.77
N PHE A 71 -1.18 -8.67 -12.70
CA PHE A 71 -0.98 -7.55 -13.61
C PHE A 71 -1.92 -6.43 -13.20
N ASP A 72 -1.33 -5.34 -12.72
CA ASP A 72 -1.94 -4.22 -12.02
C ASP A 72 -2.64 -4.63 -10.72
N LEU A 73 -2.58 -3.76 -9.73
CA LEU A 73 -3.23 -3.92 -8.44
C LEU A 73 -3.94 -2.62 -8.08
N GLY A 74 -4.94 -2.27 -8.90
CA GLY A 74 -5.79 -1.11 -8.72
C GLY A 74 -6.66 -1.16 -7.47
N THR A 75 -7.16 0.00 -7.05
CA THR A 75 -8.01 0.15 -5.86
C THR A 75 -9.20 -0.82 -5.86
N GLY A 76 -9.35 -1.58 -4.78
CA GLY A 76 -10.44 -2.53 -4.56
C GLY A 76 -10.18 -3.94 -5.12
N SER A 77 -9.03 -4.18 -5.75
CA SER A 77 -8.65 -5.50 -6.28
C SER A 77 -8.33 -6.51 -5.19
N ILE A 78 -7.75 -6.07 -4.06
CA ILE A 78 -7.48 -6.96 -2.92
C ILE A 78 -8.76 -7.50 -2.28
N ALA A 79 -9.83 -6.71 -2.27
CA ALA A 79 -11.13 -7.19 -1.77
C ALA A 79 -11.65 -8.35 -2.63
N ASN A 80 -11.49 -8.27 -3.96
CA ASN A 80 -11.86 -9.35 -4.87
C ASN A 80 -10.91 -10.54 -4.73
N TYR A 81 -9.60 -10.33 -4.57
CA TYR A 81 -8.65 -11.41 -4.29
C TYR A 81 -9.01 -12.19 -3.02
N ALA A 82 -9.32 -11.48 -1.93
CA ALA A 82 -9.69 -12.10 -0.66
C ALA A 82 -10.94 -13.00 -0.77
N SER A 83 -11.82 -12.74 -1.74
CA SER A 83 -13.00 -13.56 -2.01
C SER A 83 -12.69 -14.91 -2.68
N LEU A 84 -11.49 -15.06 -3.26
CA LEU A 84 -11.06 -16.27 -3.98
C LEU A 84 -10.49 -17.36 -3.06
N LYS A 85 -10.38 -17.10 -1.74
CA LYS A 85 -9.81 -18.04 -0.75
C LYS A 85 -8.38 -18.51 -1.08
N LEU A 86 -7.63 -17.72 -1.83
CA LEU A 86 -6.23 -18.02 -2.16
C LEU A 86 -5.28 -17.57 -1.02
N PRO A 87 -4.11 -18.21 -0.85
CA PRO A 87 -3.17 -17.85 0.20
C PRO A 87 -2.51 -16.49 -0.05
N VAL A 88 -2.72 -15.53 0.86
CA VAL A 88 -2.17 -14.16 0.72
C VAL A 88 -0.64 -14.11 0.58
N ASN A 89 0.08 -15.05 1.19
CA ASN A 89 1.54 -15.15 1.08
C ASN A 89 2.01 -15.57 -0.32
N ALA A 90 1.17 -16.23 -1.12
CA ALA A 90 1.46 -16.57 -2.50
C ALA A 90 1.30 -15.36 -3.45
N LEU A 91 0.59 -14.31 -3.03
CA LEU A 91 0.37 -13.08 -3.80
C LEU A 91 1.59 -12.14 -3.70
N ASN A 92 2.72 -12.55 -4.27
CA ASN A 92 3.97 -11.82 -4.14
C ASN A 92 4.62 -11.39 -5.46
N LYS A 93 4.00 -11.67 -6.63
CA LYS A 93 4.56 -11.29 -7.94
C LYS A 93 3.62 -10.33 -8.66
N VAL A 94 3.93 -9.04 -8.59
CA VAL A 94 3.08 -7.96 -9.10
C VAL A 94 3.77 -7.24 -10.27
N PHE A 95 3.08 -7.17 -11.40
CA PHE A 95 3.49 -6.44 -12.60
C PHE A 95 2.60 -5.22 -12.75
N ILE A 96 3.15 -4.02 -12.72
CA ILE A 96 2.43 -2.77 -12.91
C ILE A 96 2.66 -2.32 -14.34
N THR A 97 1.59 -2.11 -15.11
CA THR A 97 1.68 -1.66 -16.50
C THR A 97 2.12 -0.20 -16.58
N HIS A 98 1.58 0.65 -15.68
CA HIS A 98 1.94 2.06 -15.53
C HIS A 98 1.52 2.63 -14.17
N LEU A 99 2.01 3.81 -13.83
CA LEU A 99 1.95 4.36 -12.46
C LEU A 99 0.69 5.20 -12.19
N HIS A 100 -0.41 4.98 -12.92
CA HIS A 100 -1.67 5.59 -12.51
C HIS A 100 -2.21 4.88 -11.27
N ALA A 101 -2.82 5.66 -10.36
CA ALA A 101 -3.28 5.16 -9.07
C ALA A 101 -4.30 4.00 -9.21
N ASP A 102 -5.08 3.97 -10.28
CA ASP A 102 -6.04 2.91 -10.55
C ASP A 102 -5.42 1.61 -11.08
N HIS A 103 -4.09 1.58 -11.27
CA HIS A 103 -3.31 0.39 -11.58
C HIS A 103 -2.40 -0.06 -10.42
N MET A 104 -2.24 0.75 -9.38
CA MET A 104 -1.34 0.46 -8.26
C MET A 104 -1.88 0.76 -6.85
N GLY A 105 -3.10 1.27 -6.73
CA GLY A 105 -3.64 1.79 -5.47
C GLY A 105 -3.65 0.78 -4.31
N ASP A 106 -3.85 -0.50 -4.60
CA ASP A 106 -3.89 -1.55 -3.58
C ASP A 106 -2.49 -2.12 -3.24
N ILE A 107 -1.42 -1.67 -3.90
CA ILE A 107 -0.05 -2.15 -3.60
C ILE A 107 0.39 -1.83 -2.16
N LEU A 108 -0.03 -0.67 -1.64
CA LEU A 108 0.26 -0.27 -0.26
C LEU A 108 -0.48 -1.16 0.74
N THR A 109 -1.70 -1.54 0.40
CA THR A 109 -2.49 -2.48 1.21
C THR A 109 -1.83 -3.85 1.23
N LEU A 110 -1.41 -4.37 0.07
CA LEU A 110 -0.70 -5.66 -0.03
C LEU A 110 0.62 -5.64 0.76
N GLY A 111 1.51 -4.71 0.43
CA GLY A 111 2.86 -4.65 0.98
C GLY A 111 2.90 -4.27 2.47
N GLY A 112 2.07 -3.30 2.87
CA GLY A 112 2.08 -2.73 4.21
C GLY A 112 1.01 -3.28 5.14
N SER A 113 -0.27 -3.07 4.82
CA SER A 113 -1.37 -3.40 5.74
C SER A 113 -1.57 -4.90 5.93
N LEU A 114 -1.47 -5.70 4.86
CA LEU A 114 -1.68 -7.15 4.96
C LEU A 114 -0.55 -7.87 5.72
N ALA A 115 0.62 -7.25 5.85
CA ALA A 115 1.69 -7.77 6.71
C ALA A 115 1.24 -7.90 8.18
N LYS A 116 0.33 -7.02 8.63
CA LYS A 116 -0.22 -7.05 10.00
C LYS A 116 -1.17 -8.22 10.25
N VAL A 117 -1.66 -8.86 9.20
CA VAL A 117 -2.65 -9.95 9.26
C VAL A 117 -2.13 -11.26 8.66
N GLY A 118 -0.80 -11.42 8.58
CA GLY A 118 -0.16 -12.70 8.23
C GLY A 118 0.49 -12.76 6.85
N ARG A 119 0.50 -11.69 6.05
CA ARG A 119 1.35 -11.61 4.84
C ARG A 119 2.82 -11.37 5.22
N ALA A 120 3.50 -12.39 5.74
CA ALA A 120 4.80 -12.26 6.39
C ALA A 120 5.89 -13.22 5.85
N ASP A 121 5.56 -14.12 4.92
CA ASP A 121 6.48 -15.20 4.50
C ASP A 121 7.55 -14.73 3.49
N GLY A 122 7.53 -13.45 3.08
CA GLY A 122 8.52 -12.90 2.17
C GLY A 122 8.16 -11.52 1.58
N PRO A 123 9.05 -10.96 0.74
CA PRO A 123 8.82 -9.68 0.07
C PRO A 123 7.73 -9.77 -1.00
N VAL A 124 7.17 -8.63 -1.39
CA VAL A 124 6.40 -8.49 -2.63
C VAL A 124 7.38 -8.04 -3.71
N TYR A 125 7.52 -8.84 -4.76
CA TYR A 125 8.29 -8.50 -5.94
C TYR A 125 7.41 -7.69 -6.90
N VAL A 126 7.88 -6.50 -7.26
CA VAL A 126 7.16 -5.58 -8.12
C VAL A 126 7.99 -5.29 -9.37
N TRP A 127 7.42 -5.60 -10.53
CA TRP A 127 7.93 -5.19 -11.84
C TRP A 127 7.03 -4.10 -12.39
N GLY A 128 7.58 -3.06 -12.99
CA GLY A 128 6.77 -2.04 -13.64
C GLY A 128 7.60 -1.20 -14.60
N PRO A 129 7.00 -0.22 -15.31
CA PRO A 129 7.77 0.60 -16.21
C PRO A 129 8.85 1.33 -15.44
N SER A 130 9.98 1.54 -16.11
CA SER A 130 11.14 2.24 -15.57
C SER A 130 10.81 3.72 -15.33
N GLY A 131 10.15 4.00 -14.20
CA GLY A 131 10.51 5.12 -13.35
C GLY A 131 11.60 4.73 -12.34
N THR A 132 12.28 3.59 -12.55
CA THR A 132 12.99 2.77 -11.56
C THR A 132 14.39 3.24 -11.15
N GLU A 133 14.88 4.34 -11.70
CA GLU A 133 15.98 5.10 -11.08
C GLU A 133 15.43 6.41 -10.51
N PRO A 134 14.62 6.37 -9.44
CA PRO A 134 14.26 7.59 -8.78
C PRO A 134 15.55 8.24 -8.27
N ARG A 135 15.68 9.55 -8.45
CA ARG A 135 16.82 10.33 -7.94
C ARG A 135 16.97 10.21 -6.41
N LEU A 136 15.90 9.78 -5.73
CA LEU A 136 15.86 9.43 -4.31
C LEU A 136 14.63 8.55 -4.02
N ALA A 137 14.81 7.40 -3.37
CA ALA A 137 13.75 6.61 -2.76
C ALA A 137 13.50 7.04 -1.30
N GLY A 138 12.25 7.02 -0.85
CA GLY A 138 11.86 7.37 0.53
C GLY A 138 11.19 6.20 1.24
N LEU A 139 11.74 5.78 2.39
CA LEU A 139 11.11 4.82 3.29
C LEU A 139 10.20 5.55 4.28
N TYR A 140 8.95 5.13 4.37
CA TYR A 140 7.93 5.68 5.27
C TYR A 140 7.12 4.56 5.92
N HIS A 141 6.39 4.88 7.00
CA HIS A 141 5.58 3.90 7.75
C HIS A 141 6.39 2.78 8.42
N THR A 142 7.57 3.09 8.97
CA THR A 142 8.42 2.15 9.69
C THR A 142 8.74 2.66 11.10
N LEU A 143 9.02 1.75 12.03
CA LEU A 143 9.45 2.13 13.38
C LEU A 143 10.85 2.77 13.30
N LEU A 144 10.99 3.96 13.88
CA LEU A 144 12.24 4.70 13.92
C LEU A 144 13.08 4.28 15.12
N SER A 145 13.62 3.06 15.07
CA SER A 145 14.64 2.60 16.02
C SER A 145 15.94 2.27 15.27
N PRO A 146 17.11 2.42 15.92
CA PRO A 146 18.38 2.08 15.29
C PRO A 146 18.41 0.66 14.71
N GLN A 147 17.78 -0.29 15.41
CA GLN A 147 17.73 -1.70 15.00
C GLN A 147 16.88 -1.89 13.75
N VAL A 148 15.67 -1.32 13.71
CA VAL A 148 14.75 -1.45 12.58
C VAL A 148 15.31 -0.72 11.35
N VAL A 149 15.82 0.50 11.54
CA VAL A 149 16.36 1.30 10.44
C VAL A 149 17.59 0.62 9.81
N ALA A 150 18.52 0.10 10.62
CA ALA A 150 19.69 -0.61 10.10
C ALA A 150 19.30 -1.88 9.32
N MET A 151 18.36 -2.66 9.85
CA MET A 151 17.82 -3.85 9.18
C MET A 151 17.18 -3.49 7.83
N LEU A 152 16.34 -2.47 7.78
CA LEU A 152 15.68 -2.02 6.54
C LEU A 152 16.68 -1.57 5.48
N PHE A 153 17.71 -0.81 5.86
CA PHE A 153 18.76 -0.40 4.91
C PHE A 153 19.56 -1.60 4.39
N GLN A 154 19.82 -2.60 5.23
CA GLN A 154 20.52 -3.82 4.82
C GLN A 154 19.69 -4.65 3.83
N GLU A 155 18.41 -4.90 4.14
CA GLU A 155 17.52 -5.66 3.25
C GLU A 155 17.26 -4.94 1.94
N LEU A 156 16.99 -3.63 1.99
CA LEU A 156 16.76 -2.83 0.79
C LEU A 156 18.01 -2.76 -0.09
N GLY A 157 19.19 -2.63 0.51
CA GLY A 157 20.46 -2.60 -0.23
C GLY A 157 20.75 -3.88 -1.02
N ALA A 158 20.12 -5.01 -0.69
CA ALA A 158 20.24 -6.24 -1.45
C ALA A 158 19.45 -6.22 -2.79
N VAL A 159 18.48 -5.31 -2.93
CA VAL A 159 17.54 -5.27 -4.07
C VAL A 159 17.46 -3.90 -4.75
N TYR A 160 17.98 -2.84 -4.13
CA TYR A 160 17.97 -1.47 -4.66
C TYR A 160 19.31 -0.76 -4.40
N ALA A 161 19.94 -0.27 -5.48
CA ALA A 161 21.26 0.36 -5.43
C ALA A 161 21.23 1.91 -5.48
N GLY A 162 20.05 2.51 -5.65
CA GLY A 162 19.92 3.96 -5.74
C GLY A 162 19.91 4.68 -4.39
N PRO A 163 19.89 6.02 -4.38
CA PRO A 163 19.86 6.80 -3.14
C PRO A 163 18.57 6.56 -2.35
N VAL A 164 18.69 6.36 -1.03
CA VAL A 164 17.54 6.12 -0.13
C VAL A 164 17.58 7.09 1.05
N VAL A 165 16.41 7.59 1.46
CA VAL A 165 16.22 8.26 2.76
C VAL A 165 15.21 7.49 3.61
N GLN A 166 15.56 7.23 4.87
CA GLN A 166 14.56 6.88 5.89
C GLN A 166 13.87 8.16 6.32
N THR A 167 12.59 8.30 6.00
CA THR A 167 11.81 9.46 6.42
C THR A 167 11.36 9.30 7.87
N GLN A 168 11.32 10.44 8.55
CA GLN A 168 10.67 10.66 9.83
C GLN A 168 9.79 11.92 9.75
N ASP A 169 9.00 12.18 10.78
CA ASP A 169 8.15 13.38 10.84
C ASP A 169 8.96 14.63 10.51
N LEU A 170 8.45 15.45 9.60
CA LEU A 170 9.09 16.68 9.12
C LEU A 170 10.43 16.50 8.39
N THR A 171 10.65 15.32 7.79
CA THR A 171 11.65 15.17 6.72
C THR A 171 11.24 16.08 5.56
N VAL A 172 12.13 16.98 5.17
CA VAL A 172 11.97 17.92 4.07
C VAL A 172 12.85 17.46 2.91
N ILE A 173 12.26 17.35 1.73
CA ILE A 173 12.97 16.99 0.50
C ILE A 173 12.87 18.18 -0.46
N ASN A 174 14.02 18.79 -0.77
CA ASN A 174 14.12 19.84 -1.78
C ASN A 174 14.55 19.20 -3.11
N VAL A 175 13.75 19.37 -4.17
CA VAL A 175 14.00 18.82 -5.50
C VAL A 175 14.24 19.96 -6.49
N THR A 176 15.42 19.99 -7.12
CA THR A 176 15.72 20.86 -8.28
C THR A 176 16.05 20.00 -9.49
N LYS A 177 16.31 20.59 -10.65
CA LYS A 177 16.77 19.84 -11.83
C LYS A 177 18.13 19.16 -11.59
N GLU A 178 18.98 19.77 -10.78
CA GLU A 178 20.38 19.37 -10.55
C GLU A 178 20.52 18.45 -9.32
N ALA A 179 19.76 18.69 -8.25
CA ALA A 179 19.92 17.95 -6.99
C ALA A 179 18.60 17.56 -6.32
N VAL A 180 18.70 16.54 -5.46
CA VAL A 180 17.69 16.21 -4.45
C VAL A 180 18.38 16.27 -3.09
N VAL A 181 17.85 17.07 -2.16
CA VAL A 181 18.44 17.26 -0.83
C VAL A 181 17.42 16.88 0.23
N SER A 182 17.73 15.85 1.01
CA SER A 182 16.96 15.44 2.18
C SER A 182 17.49 16.13 3.44
N ARG A 183 16.61 16.72 4.23
CA ARG A 183 16.97 17.42 5.48
C ARG A 183 15.86 17.32 6.51
N GLN A 184 16.18 17.53 7.77
CA GLN A 184 15.20 17.55 8.85
C GLN A 184 14.73 18.98 9.13
N ALA A 185 13.43 19.22 9.23
CA ALA A 185 12.95 20.51 9.70
C ALA A 185 13.29 20.68 11.20
N LYS A 186 13.71 21.89 11.59
CA LYS A 186 13.73 22.26 13.00
C LYS A 186 12.30 22.53 13.45
N VAL A 187 11.88 21.83 14.49
CA VAL A 187 10.59 22.07 15.13
C VAL A 187 10.71 23.32 15.99
N ILE A 188 9.82 24.28 15.79
CA ILE A 188 9.62 25.38 16.72
C ILE A 188 8.57 24.88 17.72
N PRO A 189 8.92 24.68 19.01
CA PRO A 189 7.99 24.11 19.99
C PRO A 189 6.91 25.12 20.43
N GLN A 190 6.98 26.36 19.96
CA GLN A 190 5.99 27.40 20.17
C GLN A 190 5.10 27.55 18.94
N LEU A 191 3.82 27.87 19.18
CA LEU A 191 2.93 28.34 18.13
C LEU A 191 3.57 29.54 17.42
N PRO A 192 3.61 29.56 16.08
CA PRO A 192 4.05 30.76 15.38
C PRO A 192 3.13 31.93 15.78
N PRO A 193 3.65 33.17 15.83
CA PRO A 193 2.81 34.32 16.07
C PRO A 193 1.68 34.33 15.05
N ILE A 194 0.44 34.40 15.54
CA ILE A 194 -0.74 34.45 14.67
C ILE A 194 -0.64 35.75 13.87
N ALA A 195 -0.39 35.62 12.57
CA ALA A 195 -0.30 36.77 11.69
C ALA A 195 -1.67 37.46 11.64
N GLY A 196 -1.74 38.68 12.19
CA GLY A 196 -2.96 39.49 12.24
C GLY A 196 -2.78 40.65 13.20
N LYS A 197 -3.48 41.76 12.97
CA LYS A 197 -3.64 42.79 14.00
C LYS A 197 -4.64 42.25 15.01
N GLN A 198 -4.27 42.25 16.29
CA GLN A 198 -5.21 41.93 17.35
C GLN A 198 -6.35 42.97 17.32
N HIS A 199 -7.55 42.55 16.92
CA HIS A 199 -8.72 43.43 16.82
C HIS A 199 -9.55 43.50 18.11
N ALA A 200 -9.25 42.65 19.09
CA ALA A 200 -9.89 42.64 20.40
C ALA A 200 -8.93 43.19 21.45
N SER A 201 -9.33 44.22 22.19
CA SER A 201 -8.57 44.69 23.36
C SER A 201 -8.46 43.56 24.38
N PHE A 202 -7.24 43.16 24.73
CA PHE A 202 -6.98 42.23 25.82
C PHE A 202 -6.41 43.00 27.00
N THR A 203 -7.08 42.91 28.14
CA THR A 203 -6.52 43.33 29.43
C THR A 203 -6.19 42.04 30.18
N PRO A 204 -4.90 41.77 30.49
CA PRO A 204 -4.55 40.61 31.29
C PRO A 204 -5.31 40.68 32.63
N VAL A 205 -6.24 39.74 32.84
CA VAL A 205 -6.87 39.60 34.16
C VAL A 205 -5.91 38.77 34.99
N HIS A 206 -5.18 39.41 35.90
CA HIS A 206 -4.45 38.67 36.92
C HIS A 206 -5.48 38.09 37.88
N ILE A 207 -5.81 36.82 37.70
CA ILE A 207 -6.57 36.07 38.69
C ILE A 207 -5.56 35.70 39.78
N PRO A 208 -5.68 36.20 41.03
CA PRO A 208 -4.82 35.74 42.10
C PRO A 208 -5.09 34.24 42.31
N PRO A 209 -4.05 33.43 42.57
CA PRO A 209 -4.24 32.04 42.92
C PRO A 209 -5.25 31.95 44.07
N PRO A 210 -6.21 31.00 44.05
CA PRO A 210 -7.11 30.81 45.19
C PRO A 210 -6.30 30.54 46.45
N ALA A 211 -6.78 31.03 47.60
CA ALA A 211 -6.05 30.90 48.87
C ALA A 211 -5.65 29.45 49.21
N TRP A 212 -6.43 28.47 48.76
CA TRP A 212 -6.17 27.04 48.99
C TRP A 212 -5.00 26.47 48.15
N TRP A 213 -4.51 27.18 47.14
CA TRP A 213 -3.49 26.65 46.23
C TRP A 213 -2.12 26.48 46.89
N ALA A 214 -1.82 27.29 47.93
CA ALA A 214 -0.60 27.13 48.73
C ALA A 214 -0.57 25.78 49.50
N GLU A 215 -1.75 25.22 49.81
CA GLU A 215 -1.90 24.00 50.60
C GLU A 215 -2.08 22.75 49.71
N ALA A 216 -2.39 22.92 48.43
CA ALA A 216 -2.59 21.84 47.47
C ALA A 216 -1.32 21.49 46.66
N LEU A 217 -0.17 22.09 46.98
CA LEU A 217 1.10 21.70 46.39
C LEU A 217 1.42 20.27 46.84
N ILE A 218 1.36 19.33 45.90
CA ILE A 218 1.82 17.95 46.11
C ILE A 218 3.29 18.05 46.50
N PRO A 219 3.68 17.58 47.70
CA PRO A 219 5.08 17.57 48.10
C PRO A 219 5.87 16.74 47.08
N ILE A 220 7.00 17.28 46.63
CA ILE A 220 7.91 16.56 45.75
C ILE A 220 8.95 15.92 46.66
N ASP A 221 8.65 14.70 47.11
CA ASP A 221 9.57 13.79 47.77
C ASP A 221 10.49 13.13 46.73
#